data_AF-A0A7C2Q6W7-F1
#
_entry.id   AF-A0A7C2Q6W7-F1
#
_cell.length_a   1.000
_cell.length_b   1.000
_cell.length_c   1.000
_cell.angle_alpha   90.00
_cell.angle_beta   90.00
_cell.angle_gamma   90.00
#
_symmetry.space_group_name_H-M   'P 1'
#
loop_
_entity.id
_entity.type
_entity.pdbx_description
1 polymer ?
#
loop_
_entity_poly.entity_id
_entity_poly.type
_entity_poly.pdbx_seq_one_letter_code
_entity_poly.pdbx_strand_id
1 'polypeptide(L)'
;MEFTCVRCGRCCRNLVPIVVLSDIERWLEVGAARVLENVVKVKAEGFVRRFGVEYCFALRRRGGACVFYEGGLCSIYDIRPSVCRLFPFAPSSSGLAVHPWAERNCLGVRLSAKLPPSEAEELEALAERVTRELLLLPQYSALVEEVLERYSSGKPRLSGVRVRVDAV
;
A
#
# COMPACT_ATOMS: atom_id res chain seq x y z
N MET A 1 1.00 7.56 19.33
CA MET A 1 0.32 8.59 18.51
C MET A 1 -1.18 8.35 18.56
N GLU A 2 -2.03 9.32 18.24
CA GLU A 2 -3.44 9.06 17.95
C GLU A 2 -3.65 9.39 16.47
N PHE A 3 -4.44 8.60 15.76
CA PHE A 3 -4.81 8.87 14.39
C PHE A 3 -6.32 8.78 14.19
N THR A 4 -6.87 9.76 13.48
CA THR A 4 -8.23 9.66 12.96
C THR A 4 -8.26 10.15 11.52
N CYS A 5 -8.66 9.29 10.59
CA CYS A 5 -8.77 9.66 9.19
C CYS A 5 -9.92 10.66 8.99
N VAL A 6 -9.59 11.92 8.71
CA VAL A 6 -10.57 12.98 8.37
C VAL A 6 -11.04 12.94 6.91
N ARG A 7 -10.79 11.84 6.19
CA ARG A 7 -11.25 11.61 4.81
C ARG A 7 -10.91 12.74 3.81
N CYS A 8 -9.76 13.39 3.96
CA CYS A 8 -9.36 14.52 3.10
C CYS A 8 -8.78 14.13 1.72
N GLY A 9 -8.59 12.83 1.46
CA GLY A 9 -8.07 12.32 0.19
C GLY A 9 -6.63 12.72 -0.16
N ARG A 10 -5.87 13.35 0.76
CA ARG A 10 -4.50 13.79 0.48
C ARG A 10 -3.56 12.60 0.22
N CYS A 11 -3.70 11.49 0.96
CA CYS A 11 -2.91 10.27 0.70
C CYS A 11 -3.24 9.66 -0.68
N CYS A 12 -4.51 9.57 -1.06
CA CYS A 12 -4.93 9.09 -2.39
C CYS A 12 -4.34 9.92 -3.53
N ARG A 13 -4.21 11.24 -3.33
CA ARG A 13 -3.59 12.13 -4.32
C ARG A 13 -2.08 12.00 -4.37
N ASN A 14 -1.39 11.86 -3.24
CA ASN A 14 0.06 12.05 -3.20
C ASN A 14 0.88 10.76 -3.07
N LEU A 15 0.29 9.66 -2.61
CA LEU A 15 1.02 8.42 -2.37
C LEU A 15 0.76 7.39 -3.46
N VAL A 16 1.67 6.43 -3.58
CA VAL A 16 1.53 5.27 -4.47
C VAL A 16 1.25 4.05 -3.59
N PRO A 17 0.00 3.58 -3.49
CA PRO A 17 -0.32 2.43 -2.66
C PRO A 17 0.27 1.15 -3.25
N ILE A 18 1.24 0.58 -2.56
CA ILE A 18 1.76 -0.76 -2.83
C ILE A 18 0.68 -1.81 -2.54
N VAL A 19 0.67 -2.88 -3.33
CA VAL A 19 -0.23 -4.01 -3.21
C VAL A 19 0.60 -5.25 -2.89
N VAL A 20 0.22 -5.99 -1.85
CA VAL A 20 0.86 -7.25 -1.46
C VAL A 20 -0.07 -8.44 -1.75
N LEU A 21 0.42 -9.67 -1.60
CA LEU A 21 -0.32 -10.89 -1.94
C LEU A 21 -1.65 -10.98 -1.17
N SER A 22 -1.64 -10.68 0.13
CA SER A 22 -2.83 -10.73 0.97
C SER A 22 -3.90 -9.70 0.59
N ASP A 23 -3.54 -8.62 -0.11
CA ASP A 23 -4.53 -7.70 -0.68
C ASP A 23 -5.25 -8.32 -1.87
N ILE A 24 -4.52 -9.03 -2.73
CA ILE A 24 -5.05 -9.71 -3.91
C ILE A 24 -5.99 -10.84 -3.49
N GLU A 25 -5.54 -11.70 -2.56
CA GLU A 25 -6.34 -12.79 -1.99
C GLU A 25 -7.66 -12.27 -1.42
N ARG A 26 -7.57 -11.26 -0.54
CA ARG A 26 -8.74 -10.64 0.08
C ARG A 26 -9.69 -10.04 -0.94
N TRP A 27 -9.19 -9.36 -1.99
CA TRP A 27 -10.06 -8.81 -3.04
C TRP A 27 -10.77 -9.88 -3.85
N LEU A 28 -10.14 -11.03 -4.09
CA LEU A 28 -10.80 -12.17 -4.72
C LEU A 28 -11.87 -12.77 -3.82
N GLU A 29 -11.58 -12.97 -2.54
CA GLU A 29 -12.51 -13.51 -1.54
C GLU A 29 -13.80 -12.66 -1.41
N VAL A 30 -13.66 -11.33 -1.41
CA VAL A 30 -14.81 -10.42 -1.30
C VAL A 30 -15.48 -10.08 -2.64
N GLY A 31 -15.11 -10.75 -3.74
CA GLY A 31 -15.69 -10.53 -5.06
C GLY A 31 -15.32 -9.17 -5.70
N ALA A 32 -14.24 -8.54 -5.26
CA ALA A 32 -13.75 -7.24 -5.73
C ALA A 32 -12.67 -7.35 -6.82
N ALA A 33 -12.75 -8.38 -7.67
CA ALA A 33 -11.74 -8.66 -8.71
C ALA A 33 -11.48 -7.49 -9.66
N ARG A 34 -12.46 -6.58 -9.85
CA ARG A 34 -12.30 -5.32 -10.61
C ARG A 34 -11.14 -4.43 -10.12
N VAL A 35 -10.69 -4.60 -8.88
CA VAL A 35 -9.55 -3.85 -8.34
C VAL A 35 -8.24 -4.29 -9.01
N LEU A 36 -8.15 -5.57 -9.39
CA LEU A 36 -6.96 -6.18 -10.01
C LEU A 36 -6.64 -5.59 -11.39
N GLU A 37 -7.66 -5.15 -12.14
CA GLU A 37 -7.50 -4.41 -13.41
C GLU A 37 -6.62 -3.15 -13.27
N ASN A 38 -6.53 -2.64 -12.04
CA ASN A 38 -5.86 -1.42 -11.68
C ASN A 38 -4.55 -1.64 -10.93
N VAL A 39 -4.05 -2.87 -10.87
CA VAL A 39 -2.72 -3.17 -10.33
C VAL A 39 -1.68 -3.07 -11.45
N VAL A 40 -0.57 -2.40 -11.17
CA VAL A 40 0.55 -2.20 -12.11
C VAL A 40 1.87 -2.50 -11.44
N LYS A 41 2.90 -2.80 -12.23
CA LYS A 41 4.27 -2.87 -11.72
C LYS A 41 4.86 -1.47 -11.60
N VAL A 42 5.54 -1.19 -10.50
CA VAL A 42 6.28 0.06 -10.26
C VAL A 42 7.71 -0.29 -9.89
N LYS A 43 8.69 0.51 -10.33
CA LYS A 43 10.09 0.28 -9.94
C LYS A 43 10.25 0.50 -8.45
N ALA A 44 10.90 -0.44 -7.76
CA ALA A 44 11.15 -0.36 -6.34
C ALA A 44 12.47 0.37 -6.07
N GLU A 45 12.44 1.29 -5.11
CA GLU A 45 13.61 1.96 -4.54
C GLU A 45 13.61 1.79 -3.01
N GLY A 46 14.71 2.21 -2.37
CA GLY A 46 14.81 2.17 -0.91
C GLY A 46 15.31 0.80 -0.40
N PHE A 47 14.85 0.41 0.78
CA PHE A 47 15.37 -0.74 1.51
C PHE A 47 15.15 -2.05 0.75
N VAL A 48 13.94 -2.29 0.23
CA VAL A 48 13.55 -3.54 -0.43
C VAL A 48 14.45 -3.89 -1.63
N ARG A 49 15.00 -2.89 -2.32
CA ARG A 49 15.91 -3.10 -3.44
C ARG A 49 17.24 -3.75 -3.01
N ARG A 50 17.69 -3.52 -1.77
CA ARG A 50 18.86 -4.19 -1.20
C ARG A 50 18.63 -5.70 -0.97
N PHE A 51 17.37 -6.12 -0.94
CA PHE A 51 16.94 -7.50 -0.77
C PHE A 51 16.49 -8.15 -2.10
N GLY A 52 16.89 -7.57 -3.24
CA GLY A 52 16.60 -8.14 -4.56
C GLY A 52 15.20 -7.84 -5.10
N VAL A 53 14.43 -6.96 -4.45
CA VAL A 53 13.11 -6.54 -4.94
C VAL A 53 13.29 -5.40 -5.94
N GLU A 54 13.22 -5.70 -7.24
CA GLU A 54 13.40 -4.69 -8.31
C GLU A 54 12.15 -3.87 -8.62
N TYR A 55 10.98 -4.45 -8.40
CA TYR A 55 9.69 -3.81 -8.60
C TYR A 55 8.71 -4.25 -7.52
N CYS A 56 7.65 -3.47 -7.34
CA CYS A 56 6.49 -3.85 -6.52
C CYS A 56 5.23 -3.80 -7.38
N PHE A 57 4.16 -4.43 -6.90
CA PHE A 57 2.81 -4.16 -7.40
C PHE A 57 2.24 -2.95 -6.67
N ALA A 58 1.49 -2.12 -7.38
CA ALA A 58 0.86 -0.94 -6.82
C ALA A 58 -0.45 -0.62 -7.54
N LEU A 59 -1.32 0.14 -6.87
CA LEU A 59 -2.50 0.69 -7.50
C LEU A 59 -2.10 1.76 -8.53
N ARG A 60 -2.67 1.64 -9.73
CA ARG A 60 -2.48 2.56 -10.85
C ARG A 60 -2.82 3.98 -10.44
N ARG A 61 -2.06 4.92 -10.98
CA ARG A 61 -2.32 6.35 -10.85
C ARG A 61 -2.77 6.93 -12.19
N ARG A 62 -3.79 7.78 -12.16
CA ARG A 62 -4.34 8.50 -13.31
C ARG A 62 -4.52 9.97 -12.93
N GLY A 63 -4.07 10.88 -13.79
CA GLY A 63 -4.18 12.32 -13.52
C GLY A 63 -3.48 12.79 -12.24
N GLY A 64 -2.42 12.10 -11.82
CA GLY A 64 -1.68 12.47 -10.60
C GLY A 64 -2.36 12.04 -9.29
N ALA A 65 -3.33 11.13 -9.30
CA ALA A 65 -3.90 10.52 -8.10
C ALA A 65 -4.07 9.01 -8.27
N CYS A 66 -4.31 8.28 -7.17
CA CYS A 66 -4.77 6.88 -7.23
C CYS A 66 -6.06 6.79 -8.06
N VAL A 67 -6.19 5.74 -8.88
CA VAL A 67 -7.35 5.55 -9.76
C VAL A 67 -8.69 5.43 -9.00
N PHE A 68 -8.65 5.05 -7.72
CA PHE A 68 -9.83 5.01 -6.85
C PHE A 68 -10.10 6.31 -6.09
N TYR A 69 -9.40 7.40 -6.42
CA TYR A 69 -9.72 8.73 -5.91
C TYR A 69 -10.89 9.32 -6.71
N GLU A 70 -12.05 9.40 -6.07
CA GLU A 70 -13.32 9.82 -6.68
C GLU A 70 -14.08 10.75 -5.73
N GLY A 71 -14.53 11.90 -6.23
CA GLY A 71 -15.32 12.85 -5.43
C GLY A 71 -14.62 13.36 -4.16
N GLY A 72 -13.28 13.31 -4.09
CA GLY A 72 -12.52 13.68 -2.89
C GLY A 72 -12.22 12.51 -1.94
N LEU A 73 -12.74 11.32 -2.21
CA LEU A 73 -12.69 10.16 -1.33
C LEU A 73 -12.09 8.93 -2.03
N CYS A 74 -11.83 7.88 -1.27
CA CYS A 74 -11.43 6.59 -1.80
C CYS A 74 -12.68 5.75 -2.08
N SER A 75 -12.93 5.38 -3.35
CA SER A 75 -14.09 4.57 -3.73
C SER A 75 -14.00 3.08 -3.33
N ILE A 76 -12.86 2.66 -2.76
CA ILE A 76 -12.63 1.31 -2.23
C ILE A 76 -12.21 1.33 -0.75
N TYR A 77 -12.67 2.32 0.02
CA TYR A 77 -12.19 2.57 1.38
C TYR A 77 -12.20 1.34 2.30
N ASP A 78 -13.28 0.56 2.30
CA ASP A 78 -13.43 -0.59 3.21
C ASP A 78 -12.51 -1.76 2.84
N ILE A 79 -12.22 -1.89 1.55
CA ILE A 79 -11.34 -2.93 1.01
C ILE A 79 -9.96 -2.40 0.65
N ARG A 80 -9.58 -1.19 1.06
CA ARG A 80 -8.30 -0.54 0.75
C ARG A 80 -7.10 -1.48 1.02
N PRO A 81 -6.00 -1.39 0.25
CA PRO A 81 -4.85 -2.27 0.42
C PRO A 81 -4.19 -2.09 1.79
N SER A 82 -3.40 -3.07 2.21
CA SER A 82 -2.82 -3.17 3.54
C SER A 82 -1.98 -1.95 3.90
N VAL A 83 -1.19 -1.42 2.96
CA VAL A 83 -0.44 -0.17 3.18
C VAL A 83 -1.33 1.06 3.38
N CYS A 84 -2.53 1.09 2.78
CA CYS A 84 -3.50 2.16 3.02
C CYS A 84 -4.26 1.99 4.34
N ARG A 85 -4.37 0.75 4.85
CA ARG A 85 -4.90 0.47 6.19
C ARG A 85 -3.90 0.85 7.27
N LEU A 86 -2.62 0.59 7.01
CA LEU A 86 -1.51 0.94 7.89
C LEU A 86 -1.29 2.46 7.98
N PHE A 87 -1.53 3.19 6.88
CA PHE A 87 -1.40 4.65 6.85
C PHE A 87 -2.24 5.33 7.94
N PRO A 88 -1.66 6.25 8.75
CA PRO A 88 -0.46 7.06 8.51
C PRO A 88 0.85 6.42 8.97
N PHE A 89 0.82 5.20 9.46
CA PHE A 89 2.00 4.49 9.93
C PHE A 89 2.70 3.74 8.79
N ALA A 90 3.95 3.38 9.02
CA ALA A 90 4.77 2.56 8.15
C ALA A 90 5.67 1.66 9.01
N PRO A 91 6.13 0.52 8.46
CA PRO A 91 7.15 -0.30 9.11
C PRO A 91 8.40 0.54 9.43
N SER A 92 9.20 0.14 10.41
CA SER A 92 10.46 0.82 10.73
C SER A 92 11.41 -0.12 11.46
N SER A 93 12.68 0.27 11.56
CA SER A 93 13.69 -0.50 12.30
C SER A 93 13.35 -0.71 13.79
N SER A 94 12.40 0.06 14.33
CA SER A 94 11.88 -0.04 15.70
C SER A 94 10.44 -0.55 15.75
N GLY A 95 9.97 -1.27 14.72
CA GLY A 95 8.60 -1.80 14.62
C GLY A 95 7.73 -0.88 13.77
N LEU A 96 7.15 0.15 14.38
CA LEU A 96 6.19 1.05 13.70
C LEU A 96 6.57 2.52 13.88
N ALA A 97 6.51 3.29 12.80
CA ALA A 97 6.72 4.75 12.82
C ALA A 97 5.65 5.49 12.01
N VAL A 98 5.52 6.80 12.23
CA VAL A 98 4.69 7.64 11.35
C VAL A 98 5.39 7.76 10.00
N HIS A 99 4.65 7.53 8.91
CA HIS A 99 5.19 7.65 7.57
C HIS A 99 5.73 9.09 7.36
N PRO A 100 6.96 9.30 6.82
CA PRO A 100 7.57 10.63 6.74
C PRO A 100 6.71 11.68 5.98
N TRP A 101 5.97 11.23 4.97
CA TRP A 101 5.00 12.09 4.30
C TRP A 101 3.81 12.45 5.21
N ALA A 102 3.32 11.51 6.03
CA ALA A 102 2.17 11.72 6.91
C ALA A 102 2.49 12.71 8.03
N GLU A 103 3.69 12.68 8.61
CA GLU A 103 4.14 13.63 9.64
C GLU A 103 3.91 15.10 9.24
N ARG A 104 4.10 15.41 7.96
CA ARG A 104 3.99 16.78 7.43
C ARG A 104 2.68 17.09 6.72
N ASN A 105 1.92 16.07 6.30
CA ASN A 105 0.80 16.26 5.37
C ASN A 105 -0.52 15.64 5.82
N CYS A 106 -0.51 14.73 6.80
CA CYS A 106 -1.72 14.07 7.27
C CYS A 106 -2.40 14.90 8.36
N LEU A 107 -3.58 15.45 8.03
CA LEU A 107 -4.38 16.25 8.95
C LEU A 107 -4.94 15.45 10.14
N GLY A 108 -4.91 14.11 10.05
CA GLY A 108 -5.44 13.22 11.09
C GLY A 108 -4.40 12.76 12.11
N VAL A 109 -3.11 13.04 11.90
CA VAL A 109 -2.04 12.61 12.80
C VAL A 109 -1.96 13.57 13.99
N ARG A 110 -2.01 13.02 15.21
CA ARG A 110 -1.75 13.73 16.46
C ARG A 110 -0.50 13.13 17.11
N LEU A 111 0.63 13.80 16.92
CA LEU A 111 1.95 13.30 17.36
C LEU A 111 2.11 13.22 18.89
N SER A 112 1.33 13.97 19.66
CA SER A 112 1.43 14.03 21.12
C SER A 112 0.72 12.90 21.87
N ALA A 113 -0.18 12.16 21.22
CA ALA A 113 -0.96 11.11 21.87
C ALA A 113 -0.24 9.74 21.82
N LYS A 114 -0.68 8.74 22.59
CA LYS A 114 -0.19 7.35 22.51
C LYS A 114 -1.28 6.46 21.89
N LEU A 115 -0.88 5.47 21.09
CA LEU A 115 -1.83 4.51 20.54
C LEU A 115 -2.26 3.58 21.69
N PRO A 116 -3.53 3.17 21.75
CA PRO A 116 -3.93 2.04 22.59
C PRO A 116 -3.05 0.81 22.28
N PRO A 117 -2.62 0.03 23.30
CA PRO A 117 -1.72 -1.12 23.07
C PRO A 117 -2.25 -2.12 22.04
N SER A 118 -3.55 -2.43 22.07
CA SER A 118 -4.17 -3.35 21.11
C SER A 118 -4.15 -2.82 19.67
N GLU A 119 -4.38 -1.51 19.48
CA GLU A 119 -4.31 -0.89 18.16
C GLU A 119 -2.85 -0.86 17.64
N ALA A 120 -1.89 -0.62 18.53
CA ALA A 120 -0.47 -0.70 18.19
C ALA A 120 -0.07 -2.12 17.73
N GLU A 121 -0.49 -3.15 18.48
CA GLU A 121 -0.22 -4.55 18.16
C GLU A 121 -0.82 -4.97 16.81
N GLU A 122 -2.07 -4.56 16.53
CA GLU A 122 -2.71 -4.81 15.23
C GLU A 122 -1.96 -4.15 14.06
N LEU A 123 -1.50 -2.91 14.25
CA LEU A 123 -0.74 -2.17 13.25
C LEU A 123 0.66 -2.76 13.04
N GLU A 124 1.33 -3.18 14.11
CA GLU A 124 2.62 -3.87 14.05
C GLU A 124 2.49 -5.20 13.29
N ALA A 125 1.50 -6.03 13.62
CA ALA A 125 1.25 -7.29 12.91
C ALA A 125 0.94 -7.07 11.42
N LEU A 126 0.21 -5.99 11.09
CA LEU A 126 -0.05 -5.62 9.70
C LEU A 126 1.23 -5.13 9.00
N ALA A 127 2.05 -4.33 9.67
CA ALA A 127 3.33 -3.86 9.15
C ALA A 127 4.29 -5.02 8.86
N GLU A 128 4.45 -5.96 9.81
CA GLU A 128 5.27 -7.15 9.66
C GLU A 128 4.82 -8.01 8.48
N ARG A 129 3.51 -8.22 8.33
CA ARG A 129 2.94 -8.97 7.20
C ARG A 129 3.27 -8.30 5.87
N VAL A 130 3.02 -6.99 5.75
CA VAL A 130 3.31 -6.21 4.54
C VAL A 130 4.80 -6.30 4.21
N THR A 131 5.67 -6.07 5.20
CA THR A 131 7.12 -6.18 5.04
C THR A 131 7.53 -7.56 4.54
N ARG A 132 7.07 -8.61 5.21
CA ARG A 132 7.39 -10.00 4.83
C ARG A 132 6.95 -10.30 3.41
N GLU A 133 5.71 -9.96 3.06
CA GLU A 133 5.21 -10.17 1.70
C GLU A 133 6.01 -9.35 0.67
N LEU A 134 6.42 -8.13 0.97
CA LEU A 134 7.27 -7.36 0.05
C LEU A 134 8.64 -7.99 -0.17
N LEU A 135 9.28 -8.49 0.89
CA LEU A 135 10.59 -9.13 0.78
C LEU A 135 10.50 -10.50 0.08
N LEU A 136 9.39 -11.21 0.23
CA LEU A 136 9.14 -12.49 -0.45
C LEU A 136 8.59 -12.33 -1.87
N LEU A 137 8.34 -11.10 -2.34
CA LEU A 137 7.79 -10.82 -3.66
C LEU A 137 8.50 -11.57 -4.81
N PRO A 138 9.84 -11.68 -4.85
CA PRO A 138 10.52 -12.46 -5.90
C PRO A 138 10.05 -13.91 -5.99
N GLN A 139 9.59 -14.50 -4.88
CA GLN A 139 9.19 -15.91 -4.80
C GLN A 139 7.76 -16.15 -5.34
N TYR A 140 6.86 -15.17 -5.21
CA TYR A 140 5.45 -15.32 -5.62
C TYR A 140 5.04 -14.40 -6.79
N SER A 141 5.93 -13.54 -7.28
CA SER A 141 5.62 -12.55 -8.31
C SER A 141 5.03 -13.16 -9.59
N ALA A 142 5.52 -14.31 -10.05
CA ALA A 142 5.00 -15.01 -11.23
C ALA A 142 3.52 -15.41 -11.07
N LEU A 143 3.15 -15.90 -9.89
CA LEU A 143 1.76 -16.22 -9.56
C LEU A 143 0.87 -14.97 -9.62
N VAL A 144 1.35 -13.87 -9.05
CA VAL A 144 0.61 -12.60 -9.09
C VAL A 144 0.44 -12.12 -10.53
N GLU A 145 1.48 -12.19 -11.36
CA GLU A 145 1.38 -11.82 -12.78
C GLU A 145 0.33 -12.66 -13.51
N GLU A 146 0.32 -13.98 -13.30
CA GLU A 146 -0.68 -14.88 -13.89
C GLU A 146 -2.11 -14.52 -13.44
N VAL A 147 -2.30 -14.24 -12.15
CA VAL A 147 -3.60 -13.81 -11.62
C VAL A 147 -4.02 -12.50 -12.28
N LEU A 148 -3.15 -11.50 -12.33
CA LEU A 148 -3.45 -10.20 -12.93
C LEU A 148 -3.76 -10.31 -14.43
N GLU A 149 -3.10 -11.20 -15.17
CA GLU A 149 -3.35 -11.48 -16.59
C GLU A 149 -4.78 -11.98 -16.84
N ARG A 150 -5.39 -12.72 -15.90
CA ARG A 150 -6.76 -13.21 -16.03
C ARG A 150 -7.82 -12.11 -15.91
N TYR A 151 -7.49 -11.03 -15.19
CA TYR A 151 -8.43 -9.95 -14.89
C TYR A 151 -8.15 -8.66 -15.67
N SER A 152 -7.07 -8.60 -16.45
CA SER A 152 -6.71 -7.41 -17.22
C SER A 152 -6.50 -7.76 -18.69
N SER A 153 -6.56 -6.77 -19.59
CA SER A 153 -6.32 -6.95 -21.02
C SER A 153 -4.82 -7.18 -21.36
N GLY A 154 -4.16 -8.08 -20.63
CA GLY A 154 -2.76 -8.48 -20.83
C GLY A 154 -1.86 -8.29 -19.59
N LYS A 155 -0.58 -8.72 -19.69
CA LYS A 155 0.38 -8.70 -18.56
C LYS A 155 0.51 -7.32 -17.89
N PRO A 156 0.64 -7.26 -16.56
CA PRO A 156 0.91 -6.00 -15.88
C PRO A 156 2.22 -5.39 -16.40
N ARG A 157 2.12 -4.20 -16.99
CA ARG A 157 3.29 -3.48 -17.54
C ARG A 157 4.02 -2.73 -16.43
N LEU A 158 5.35 -2.65 -16.55
CA LEU A 158 6.15 -1.77 -15.69
C LEU A 158 5.81 -0.33 -16.03
N SER A 159 5.26 0.39 -15.06
CA SER A 159 5.01 1.82 -15.19
C SER A 159 6.32 2.60 -15.05
N GLY A 160 6.35 3.82 -15.60
CA GLY A 160 7.45 4.77 -15.38
C GLY A 160 7.53 5.30 -13.93
N VAL A 161 6.58 4.90 -13.08
CA VAL A 161 6.51 5.32 -11.67
C VAL A 161 7.53 4.55 -10.85
N ARG A 162 8.21 5.28 -9.97
CA ARG A 162 9.11 4.74 -8.97
C ARG A 162 8.48 4.91 -7.60
N VAL A 163 8.57 3.87 -6.78
CA VAL A 163 8.11 3.91 -5.40
C VAL A 163 9.29 3.61 -4.51
N ARG A 164 9.56 4.53 -3.59
CA ARG A 164 10.55 4.31 -2.56
C ARG A 164 9.88 3.65 -1.37
N VAL A 165 10.36 2.47 -1.02
CA VAL A 165 9.96 1.77 0.20
C VAL A 165 11.02 2.14 1.24
N ASP A 166 10.76 3.27 1.88
CA ASP A 166 11.68 3.94 2.82
C ASP A 166 11.75 3.29 4.21
N ALA A 167 11.04 2.17 4.40
CA ALA A 167 10.79 1.61 5.72
C ALA A 167 10.56 0.09 5.65
N VAL A 168 11.25 -0.64 6.53
CA VAL A 168 10.99 -2.03 6.98
C VAL A 168 11.06 -1.99 8.49
#